data_AF-A0A4Q1UN02-F1
#
_entry.id   AF-A0A4Q1UN02-F1
#
_cell.length_a   1.000
_cell.length_b   1.000
_cell.length_c   1.000
_cell.angle_alpha   90.00
_cell.angle_beta   90.00
_cell.angle_gamma   90.00
#
_symmetry.space_group_name_H-M   'P 1'
#
loop_
_entity.id
_entity.type
_entity.pdbx_description
1 polymer ?
#
loop_
_entity_poly.entity_id
_entity_poly.type
_entity_poly.pdbx_seq_one_letter_code
_entity_poly.pdbx_strand_id
1 'polypeptide(L)'
;MRTFVVGEETKLKAVSEKLLHANLSHVRSEAALKALQEVNPHADLNKLARGTVLFVPDTPGFKISTTSSATEGPLAALQELLDKALGLALEETASGNSARAADQDQTVKAFDDGAVKKAISDPAIGPQVRESVNAVRKSFEADRELAARAEKNIADVGKAAIAKLNELGKTLG
;
A
#
# COMPACT_ATOMS: atom_id res chain seq x y z
N MET A 1 -18.82 -16.31 4.50
CA MET A 1 -19.59 -15.55 5.51
C MET A 1 -18.65 -14.48 6.02
N ARG A 2 -19.09 -13.22 6.08
CA ARG A 2 -18.23 -12.08 6.45
C ARG A 2 -18.81 -11.27 7.60
N THR A 3 -17.99 -10.48 8.27
CA THR A 3 -18.41 -9.56 9.32
C THR A 3 -18.45 -8.12 8.81
N PHE A 4 -19.49 -7.38 9.18
CA PHE A 4 -19.66 -5.96 8.89
C PHE A 4 -19.90 -5.21 10.19
N VAL A 5 -19.12 -4.16 10.44
CA VAL A 5 -19.30 -3.30 11.62
C VAL A 5 -20.10 -2.08 11.21
N VAL A 6 -21.23 -1.85 11.87
CA VAL A 6 -22.08 -0.68 11.64
C VAL A 6 -21.34 0.59 12.08
N GLY A 7 -21.09 1.48 11.12
CA GLY A 7 -20.48 2.79 11.36
C GLY A 7 -21.50 3.83 11.82
N GLU A 8 -21.51 5.00 11.17
CA GLU A 8 -22.43 6.09 11.52
C GLU A 8 -23.86 5.89 11.00
N GLU A 9 -24.04 4.98 10.04
CA GLU A 9 -25.32 4.69 9.43
C GLU A 9 -26.08 3.63 10.22
N THR A 10 -26.93 4.10 11.13
CA THR A 10 -27.73 3.28 12.06
C THR A 10 -29.07 2.82 11.49
N LYS A 11 -29.39 3.22 10.26
CA LYS A 11 -30.67 2.89 9.59
C LYS A 11 -30.52 1.67 8.68
N LEU A 12 -31.49 0.76 8.77
CA LEU A 12 -31.55 -0.44 7.93
C LEU A 12 -31.38 -0.15 6.45
N LYS A 13 -32.03 0.91 5.94
CA LYS A 13 -31.98 1.27 4.53
C LYS A 13 -30.55 1.58 4.07
N ALA A 14 -29.82 2.41 4.82
CA ALA A 14 -28.46 2.79 4.49
C ALA A 14 -27.48 1.61 4.57
N VAL A 15 -27.66 0.75 5.60
CA VAL A 15 -26.89 -0.49 5.72
C VAL A 15 -27.23 -1.47 4.58
N SER A 16 -28.50 -1.59 4.20
CA SER A 16 -28.92 -2.46 3.09
C SER A 16 -28.38 -2.01 1.75
N GLU A 17 -28.29 -0.70 1.48
CA GLU A 17 -27.67 -0.16 0.26
C GLU A 17 -26.16 -0.46 0.19
N LYS A 18 -25.49 -0.52 1.35
CA LYS A 18 -24.08 -0.92 1.45
C LYS A 18 -23.86 -2.43 1.37
N LEU A 19 -24.85 -3.23 1.76
CA LEU A 19 -24.73 -4.68 1.81
C LEU A 19 -25.31 -5.38 0.58
N LEU A 20 -26.33 -4.82 -0.07
CA LEU A 20 -27.08 -5.42 -1.19
C LEU A 20 -26.73 -4.79 -2.54
N HIS A 21 -26.85 -5.56 -3.62
CA HIS A 21 -26.70 -5.03 -4.98
C HIS A 21 -27.86 -4.08 -5.37
N ALA A 22 -27.55 -2.97 -6.05
CA ALA A 22 -28.54 -1.96 -6.44
C ALA A 22 -29.59 -2.46 -7.46
N ASN A 23 -29.26 -3.50 -8.23
CA ASN A 23 -30.12 -4.04 -9.30
C ASN A 23 -31.03 -5.20 -8.85
N LEU A 24 -31.26 -5.36 -7.54
CA LEU A 24 -32.14 -6.39 -7.03
C LEU A 24 -33.61 -5.99 -7.18
N SER A 25 -34.44 -6.92 -7.66
CA SER A 25 -35.88 -6.76 -7.59
C SER A 25 -36.34 -6.72 -6.13
N HIS A 26 -37.45 -6.04 -5.85
CA HIS A 26 -38.01 -5.88 -4.51
C HIS A 26 -38.10 -7.22 -3.74
N VAL A 27 -38.56 -8.27 -4.43
CA VAL A 27 -38.69 -9.63 -3.88
C VAL A 27 -37.34 -10.22 -3.45
N ARG A 28 -36.27 -9.97 -4.21
CA ARG A 28 -34.92 -10.46 -3.87
C ARG A 28 -34.29 -9.66 -2.74
N SER A 29 -34.58 -8.36 -2.66
CA SER A 29 -34.13 -7.50 -1.57
C SER A 29 -34.75 -7.92 -0.23
N GLU A 30 -36.04 -8.24 -0.21
CA GLU A 30 -36.72 -8.75 0.99
C GLU A 30 -36.20 -10.12 1.42
N ALA A 31 -35.97 -11.04 0.46
CA ALA A 31 -35.39 -12.34 0.76
C ALA A 31 -33.97 -12.21 1.34
N ALA A 32 -33.16 -11.29 0.82
CA ALA A 32 -31.83 -11.02 1.35
C ALA A 32 -31.89 -10.41 2.76
N LEU A 33 -32.78 -9.44 3.02
CA LEU A 33 -32.96 -8.89 4.36
C LEU A 33 -33.40 -9.96 5.37
N LYS A 34 -34.29 -10.88 4.97
CA LYS A 34 -34.69 -12.01 5.81
C LYS A 34 -33.52 -12.94 6.13
N ALA A 35 -32.71 -13.29 5.14
CA ALA A 35 -31.49 -14.08 5.34
C ALA A 35 -30.48 -13.36 6.26
N LEU A 36 -30.37 -12.04 6.16
CA LEU A 36 -29.54 -11.25 7.07
C LEU A 36 -30.06 -11.30 8.51
N GLN A 37 -31.37 -11.27 8.69
CA GLN A 37 -32.02 -11.35 10.01
C GLN A 37 -31.84 -12.74 10.64
N GLU A 38 -31.99 -13.80 9.87
CA GLU A 38 -31.80 -15.19 10.32
C GLU A 38 -30.38 -15.43 10.83
N VAL A 39 -29.39 -14.79 10.19
CA VAL A 39 -27.98 -14.92 10.53
C VAL A 39 -27.57 -13.99 11.69
N ASN A 40 -28.40 -12.99 12.03
CA ASN A 40 -28.13 -12.05 13.11
C ASN A 40 -29.31 -11.93 14.10
N PRO A 41 -29.67 -13.01 14.81
CA PRO A 41 -30.77 -12.98 15.78
C PRO A 41 -30.49 -12.03 16.97
N HIS A 42 -29.22 -11.67 17.20
CA HIS A 42 -28.77 -10.75 18.24
C HIS A 42 -28.88 -9.26 17.85
N ALA A 43 -29.09 -8.94 16.57
CA ALA A 43 -29.12 -7.57 16.09
C ALA A 43 -30.53 -7.16 15.67
N ASP A 44 -31.06 -6.06 16.25
CA ASP A 44 -32.27 -5.43 15.74
C ASP A 44 -31.94 -4.63 14.48
N LEU A 45 -32.25 -5.19 13.33
CA LEU A 45 -32.02 -4.58 12.02
C LEU A 45 -32.74 -3.23 11.87
N ASN A 46 -33.84 -2.97 12.59
CA ASN A 46 -34.55 -1.69 12.55
C ASN A 46 -33.88 -0.60 13.42
N LYS A 47 -32.99 -0.99 14.34
CA LYS A 47 -32.30 -0.11 15.29
C LYS A 47 -30.85 -0.56 15.47
N LEU A 48 -30.04 -0.34 14.43
CA LEU A 48 -28.63 -0.71 14.46
C LEU A 48 -27.84 0.34 15.24
N ALA A 49 -27.22 -0.05 16.35
CA ALA A 49 -26.30 0.81 17.07
C ALA A 49 -24.95 0.87 16.35
N ARG A 50 -24.27 2.01 16.41
CA ARG A 50 -22.87 2.12 15.96
C ARG A 50 -22.01 1.10 16.73
N GLY A 51 -21.13 0.41 16.01
CA GLY A 51 -20.29 -0.66 16.54
C GLY A 51 -20.96 -2.04 16.54
N THR A 52 -22.23 -2.17 16.12
CA THR A 52 -22.89 -3.47 15.98
C THR A 52 -22.19 -4.30 14.91
N VAL A 53 -21.86 -5.55 15.23
CA VAL A 53 -21.28 -6.50 14.27
C VAL A 53 -22.40 -7.34 13.67
N LEU A 54 -22.50 -7.27 12.34
CA LEU A 54 -23.43 -8.06 11.52
C LEU A 54 -22.65 -9.13 10.75
N PHE A 55 -23.14 -10.36 10.81
CA PHE A 55 -22.69 -11.46 9.99
C PHE A 55 -23.46 -11.45 8.67
N VAL A 56 -22.77 -11.26 7.57
CA VAL A 56 -23.37 -11.19 6.24
C VAL A 56 -23.13 -12.52 5.51
N PRO A 57 -24.18 -13.22 5.06
CA PRO A 57 -24.04 -14.45 4.30
C PRO A 57 -23.54 -14.17 2.87
N ASP A 58 -22.73 -15.09 2.33
CA ASP A 58 -22.20 -15.00 0.95
C ASP A 58 -23.23 -15.59 -0.04
N THR A 59 -24.46 -15.09 0.00
CA THR A 59 -25.55 -15.55 -0.85
C THR A 59 -25.78 -14.60 -2.03
N PRO A 60 -26.38 -15.07 -3.15
CA PRO A 60 -26.72 -14.21 -4.28
C PRO A 60 -27.60 -13.05 -3.82
N GLY A 61 -27.08 -11.81 -3.92
CA GLY A 61 -27.78 -10.60 -3.48
C GLY A 61 -26.97 -9.71 -2.53
N PHE A 62 -25.96 -10.25 -1.85
CA PHE A 62 -25.04 -9.45 -1.04
C PHE A 62 -23.78 -9.08 -1.81
N LYS A 63 -23.36 -7.82 -1.72
CA LYS A 63 -22.05 -7.36 -2.22
C LYS A 63 -20.94 -8.16 -1.55
N ILE A 64 -19.84 -8.45 -2.24
CA ILE A 64 -18.75 -9.26 -1.67
C ILE A 64 -17.80 -8.42 -0.78
N SER A 65 -17.72 -7.10 -0.98
CA SER A 65 -16.95 -6.16 -0.12
C SER A 65 -17.71 -4.88 0.20
N THR A 66 -17.52 -4.34 1.42
CA THR A 66 -18.09 -3.06 1.89
C THR A 66 -17.31 -1.83 1.42
N THR A 67 -16.17 -2.05 0.77
CA THR A 67 -15.45 -1.05 -0.04
C THR A 67 -15.96 -0.96 -1.48
N SER A 68 -17.00 -1.71 -1.83
CA SER A 68 -17.61 -1.64 -3.16
C SER A 68 -18.53 -0.42 -3.27
N SER A 69 -17.93 0.75 -3.55
CA SER A 69 -18.60 1.68 -4.44
C SER A 69 -18.71 0.98 -5.79
N ALA A 70 -19.90 0.47 -6.11
CA ALA A 70 -20.19 -0.24 -7.35
C ALA A 70 -20.37 0.72 -8.55
N THR A 71 -19.50 1.72 -8.65
CA THR A 71 -19.42 2.61 -9.81
C THR A 71 -18.17 2.37 -10.64
N GLU A 72 -17.15 1.71 -10.08
CA GLU A 72 -15.96 1.30 -10.81
C GLU A 72 -15.68 -0.17 -10.52
N GLY A 73 -15.46 -0.98 -11.56
CA GLY A 73 -15.33 -2.44 -11.43
C GLY A 73 -14.19 -2.87 -10.48
N PRO A 74 -14.14 -4.14 -10.04
CA PRO A 74 -13.12 -4.66 -9.12
C PRO A 74 -11.68 -4.45 -9.62
N LEU A 75 -11.49 -4.27 -10.92
CA LEU A 75 -10.20 -3.99 -11.53
C LEU A 75 -9.75 -2.54 -11.32
N ALA A 76 -10.68 -1.56 -11.31
CA ALA A 76 -10.36 -0.16 -11.04
C ALA A 76 -9.92 0.03 -9.57
N ALA A 77 -10.59 -0.64 -8.64
CA ALA A 77 -10.18 -0.66 -7.24
C ALA A 77 -8.78 -1.28 -7.04
N LEU A 78 -8.45 -2.32 -7.81
CA LEU A 78 -7.10 -2.91 -7.82
C LEU A 78 -6.05 -1.94 -8.38
N GLN A 79 -6.38 -1.20 -9.44
CA GLN A 79 -5.50 -0.18 -10.01
C GLN A 79 -5.20 0.92 -9.00
N GLU A 80 -6.21 1.45 -8.32
CA GLU A 80 -6.04 2.50 -7.31
C GLU A 80 -5.16 2.02 -6.13
N LEU A 81 -5.34 0.77 -5.71
CA LEU A 81 -4.53 0.17 -4.64
C LEU A 81 -3.07 0.02 -5.08
N LEU A 82 -2.83 -0.47 -6.30
CA LEU A 82 -1.49 -0.59 -6.86
C LEU A 82 -0.79 0.76 -7.00
N ASP A 83 -1.51 1.77 -7.49
CA ASP A 83 -0.97 3.13 -7.64
C ASP A 83 -0.55 3.72 -6.28
N LYS A 84 -1.40 3.59 -5.25
CA LYS A 84 -1.07 4.01 -3.88
C LYS A 84 0.11 3.23 -3.30
N ALA A 85 0.14 1.90 -3.47
CA ALA A 85 1.21 1.06 -2.95
C ALA A 85 2.56 1.40 -3.62
N LEU A 86 2.56 1.66 -4.93
CA LEU A 86 3.73 2.09 -5.68
C LEU A 86 4.21 3.47 -5.23
N GLY A 87 3.29 4.42 -5.02
CA GLY A 87 3.60 5.74 -4.49
C GLY A 87 4.29 5.67 -3.13
N LEU A 88 3.73 4.88 -2.20
CA LEU A 88 4.32 4.66 -0.88
C LEU A 88 5.70 3.99 -0.96
N ALA A 89 5.85 2.97 -1.79
CA ALA A 89 7.13 2.28 -1.97
C ALA A 89 8.21 3.20 -2.53
N LEU A 90 7.86 4.08 -3.48
CA LEU A 90 8.78 5.08 -4.02
C LEU A 90 9.16 6.13 -2.98
N GLU A 91 8.19 6.62 -2.20
CA GLU A 91 8.44 7.60 -1.13
C GLU A 91 9.35 7.02 -0.04
N GLU A 92 9.07 5.81 0.42
CA GLU A 92 9.89 5.11 1.42
C GLU A 92 11.30 4.83 0.91
N THR A 93 11.42 4.38 -0.35
CA THR A 93 12.73 4.14 -0.98
C THR A 93 13.53 5.43 -1.11
N ALA A 94 12.92 6.52 -1.59
CA ALA A 94 13.58 7.80 -1.75
C ALA A 94 14.01 8.39 -0.40
N SER A 95 13.14 8.31 0.62
CA SER A 95 13.45 8.74 1.99
C SER A 95 14.62 7.93 2.57
N GLY A 96 14.59 6.60 2.45
CA GLY A 96 15.66 5.73 2.93
C GLY A 96 16.99 5.93 2.19
N ASN A 97 16.94 6.22 0.89
CA ASN A 97 18.12 6.55 0.10
C ASN A 97 18.69 7.93 0.49
N SER A 98 17.84 8.91 0.76
CA SER A 98 18.26 10.24 1.23
C SER A 98 18.95 10.17 2.61
N ALA A 99 18.38 9.40 3.54
CA ALA A 99 19.00 9.15 4.85
C ALA A 99 20.37 8.47 4.70
N ARG A 100 20.47 7.42 3.88
CA ARG A 100 21.75 6.76 3.58
C ARG A 100 22.77 7.70 2.94
N ALA A 101 22.34 8.58 2.02
CA ALA A 101 23.24 9.57 1.41
C ALA A 101 23.79 10.57 2.44
N ALA A 102 22.95 11.00 3.40
CA ALA A 102 23.38 11.86 4.49
C ALA A 102 24.41 11.17 5.41
N ASP A 103 24.21 9.90 5.75
CA ASP A 103 25.15 9.10 6.56
C ASP A 103 26.49 8.91 5.83
N GLN A 104 26.45 8.64 4.52
CA GLN A 104 27.64 8.56 3.68
C GLN A 104 28.40 9.88 3.66
N ASP A 105 27.71 11.02 3.52
CA ASP A 105 28.34 12.34 3.54
C ASP A 105 28.98 12.66 4.89
N GLN A 106 28.35 12.27 6.01
CA GLN A 106 28.95 12.39 7.34
C GLN A 106 30.20 11.52 7.47
N THR A 107 30.15 10.28 6.97
CA THR A 107 31.29 9.35 6.98
C THR A 107 32.47 9.90 6.17
N VAL A 108 32.19 10.49 4.99
CA VAL A 108 33.22 11.12 4.17
C VAL A 108 33.83 12.33 4.86
N LYS A 109 33.02 13.16 5.54
CA LYS A 109 33.52 14.29 6.34
C LYS A 109 34.41 13.83 7.49
N ALA A 110 34.10 12.70 8.13
CA ALA A 110 34.94 12.14 9.19
C ALA A 110 36.34 11.73 8.67
N PHE A 111 36.47 11.37 7.38
CA PHE A 111 37.80 11.14 6.79
C PHE A 111 38.64 12.41 6.67
N ASP A 112 38.01 13.58 6.68
CA ASP A 112 38.69 14.87 6.67
C ASP A 112 39.03 15.39 8.07
N ASP A 113 38.75 14.62 9.13
CA ASP A 113 39.15 14.96 10.48
C ASP A 113 40.66 14.88 10.69
N GLY A 114 41.16 15.67 11.63
CA GLY A 114 42.60 15.79 11.90
C GLY A 114 43.28 14.47 12.27
N ALA A 115 42.57 13.53 12.90
CA ALA A 115 43.10 12.22 13.26
C ALA A 115 43.34 11.33 12.02
N VAL A 116 42.35 11.27 11.11
CA VAL A 116 42.45 10.49 9.87
C VAL A 116 43.47 11.11 8.92
N LYS A 117 43.50 12.44 8.79
CA LYS A 117 44.53 13.15 8.01
C LYS A 117 45.95 12.87 8.50
N LYS A 118 46.16 12.86 9.82
CA LYS A 118 47.47 12.49 10.41
C LYS A 118 47.84 11.05 10.08
N ALA A 119 46.90 10.11 10.17
CA ALA A 119 47.13 8.71 9.80
C ALA A 119 47.46 8.54 8.30
N ILE A 120 46.81 9.31 7.42
CA ILE A 120 47.09 9.31 5.97
C ILE A 120 48.49 9.86 5.65
N SER A 121 49.00 10.78 6.46
CA SER A 121 50.34 11.36 6.32
C SER A 121 51.45 10.51 6.95
N ASP A 122 51.11 9.47 7.71
CA ASP A 122 52.08 8.58 8.34
C ASP A 122 52.80 7.70 7.29
N PRO A 123 54.14 7.64 7.25
CA PRO A 123 54.87 6.84 6.27
C PRO A 123 54.65 5.33 6.37
N ALA A 124 54.36 4.81 7.58
CA ALA A 124 54.23 3.38 7.84
C ALA A 124 52.82 2.86 7.52
N ILE A 125 51.78 3.65 7.79
CA ILE A 125 50.37 3.22 7.64
C ILE A 125 49.57 4.05 6.62
N GLY A 126 50.06 5.22 6.22
CA GLY A 126 49.36 6.16 5.36
C GLY A 126 48.91 5.60 4.00
N PRO A 127 49.71 4.77 3.30
CA PRO A 127 49.27 4.12 2.07
C PRO A 127 48.02 3.24 2.25
N GLN A 128 47.99 2.40 3.31
CA GLN A 128 46.86 1.52 3.60
C GLN A 128 45.61 2.30 4.04
N VAL A 129 45.79 3.33 4.86
CA VAL A 129 44.67 4.20 5.29
C VAL A 129 44.08 4.93 4.09
N ARG A 130 44.92 5.47 3.20
CA ARG A 130 44.48 6.17 1.98
C ARG A 130 43.73 5.24 1.03
N GLU A 131 44.22 4.02 0.84
CA GLU A 131 43.55 3.02 0.02
C GLU A 131 42.17 2.67 0.59
N SER A 132 42.09 2.44 1.90
CA SER A 132 40.83 2.13 2.59
C SER A 132 39.81 3.25 2.46
N VAL A 133 40.24 4.51 2.66
CA VAL A 133 39.36 5.69 2.50
C VAL A 133 38.86 5.81 1.05
N ASN A 134 39.74 5.61 0.07
CA ASN A 134 39.34 5.64 -1.34
C ASN A 134 38.39 4.51 -1.71
N ALA A 135 38.59 3.31 -1.15
CA ALA A 135 37.69 2.17 -1.35
C ALA A 135 36.29 2.47 -0.81
N VAL A 136 36.18 3.06 0.39
CA VAL A 136 34.88 3.46 0.96
C VAL A 136 34.20 4.56 0.13
N ARG A 137 34.97 5.56 -0.35
CA ARG A 137 34.42 6.59 -1.24
C ARG A 137 33.85 5.98 -2.53
N LYS A 138 34.58 5.04 -3.13
CA LYS A 138 34.15 4.35 -4.35
C LYS A 138 32.93 3.45 -4.11
N SER A 139 32.84 2.78 -2.96
CA SER A 139 31.65 1.97 -2.63
C SER A 139 30.41 2.86 -2.46
N PHE A 140 30.54 4.04 -1.85
CA PHE A 140 29.43 4.98 -1.73
C PHE A 140 28.94 5.51 -3.08
N GLU A 141 29.84 5.78 -4.03
CA GLU A 141 29.44 6.13 -5.41
C GLU A 141 28.65 5.00 -6.07
N ALA A 142 29.12 3.75 -5.95
CA ALA A 142 28.42 2.59 -6.48
C ALA A 142 27.05 2.39 -5.82
N ASP A 143 26.94 2.59 -4.51
CA ASP A 143 25.69 2.51 -3.76
C ASP A 143 24.68 3.57 -4.22
N ARG A 144 25.14 4.80 -4.52
CA ARG A 144 24.29 5.88 -5.06
C ARG A 144 23.76 5.53 -6.44
N GLU A 145 24.58 4.94 -7.31
CA GLU A 145 24.10 4.46 -8.61
C GLU A 145 23.08 3.33 -8.47
N LEU A 146 23.33 2.37 -7.57
CA LEU A 146 22.41 1.27 -7.30
C LEU A 146 21.08 1.77 -6.74
N ALA A 147 21.12 2.74 -5.83
CA ALA A 147 19.94 3.41 -5.28
C ALA A 147 19.10 4.07 -6.37
N ALA A 148 19.73 4.86 -7.25
CA ALA A 148 19.03 5.50 -8.38
C ALA A 148 18.44 4.47 -9.36
N ARG A 149 19.14 3.36 -9.61
CA ARG A 149 18.61 2.26 -10.42
C ARG A 149 17.43 1.56 -9.77
N ALA A 150 17.46 1.36 -8.45
CA ALA A 150 16.36 0.74 -7.71
C ALA A 150 15.08 1.58 -7.79
N GLU A 151 15.17 2.89 -7.57
CA GLU A 151 14.04 3.82 -7.72
C GLU A 151 13.46 3.77 -9.14
N LYS A 152 14.33 3.82 -10.15
CA LYS A 152 13.91 3.71 -11.55
C LYS A 152 13.21 2.38 -11.84
N ASN A 153 13.75 1.27 -11.34
CA ASN A 153 13.16 -0.05 -11.55
C ASN A 153 11.77 -0.17 -10.91
N ILE A 154 11.58 0.37 -9.69
CA ILE A 154 10.27 0.39 -9.04
C ILE A 154 9.27 1.20 -9.88
N ALA A 155 9.67 2.37 -10.37
CA ALA A 155 8.83 3.20 -11.22
C ALA A 155 8.48 2.52 -12.56
N ASP A 156 9.45 1.89 -13.22
CA ASP A 156 9.26 1.24 -14.51
C ASP A 156 8.38 -0.02 -14.39
N VAL A 157 8.64 -0.88 -13.40
CA VAL A 157 7.83 -2.07 -13.12
C VAL A 157 6.42 -1.67 -12.69
N GLY A 158 6.28 -0.63 -11.87
CA GLY A 158 4.99 -0.10 -11.46
C GLY A 158 4.14 0.39 -12.63
N LYS A 159 4.73 1.19 -13.52
CA LYS A 159 4.06 1.65 -14.75
C LYS A 159 3.67 0.49 -15.65
N ALA A 160 4.53 -0.51 -15.80
CA ALA A 160 4.22 -1.69 -16.61
C ALA A 160 3.05 -2.51 -16.03
N ALA A 161 3.00 -2.67 -14.71
CA ALA A 161 1.91 -3.37 -14.02
C ALA A 161 0.57 -2.63 -14.21
N ILE A 162 0.57 -1.30 -14.02
CA ILE A 162 -0.63 -0.46 -14.23
C ILE A 162 -1.08 -0.53 -15.70
N ALA A 163 -0.15 -0.46 -16.65
CA ALA A 163 -0.47 -0.59 -18.08
C ALA A 163 -1.11 -1.93 -18.42
N LYS A 164 -0.62 -3.04 -17.86
CA LYS A 164 -1.21 -4.37 -18.05
C LYS A 164 -2.60 -4.49 -17.44
N LEU A 165 -2.84 -3.88 -16.28
CA LEU A 165 -4.18 -3.80 -15.70
C LEU A 165 -5.13 -2.99 -16.58
N ASN A 166 -4.67 -1.91 -17.20
CA ASN A 166 -5.47 -1.14 -18.14
C ASN A 166 -5.82 -1.92 -19.41
N GLU A 167 -4.89 -2.73 -19.93
CA GLU A 167 -5.16 -3.64 -21.05
C GLU A 167 -6.24 -4.67 -20.68
N LEU A 168 -6.12 -5.30 -19.50
CA LEU A 168 -7.11 -6.27 -19.00
C LEU A 168 -8.49 -5.63 -18.78
N GLY A 169 -8.54 -4.37 -18.32
CA GLY A 169 -9.79 -3.64 -18.14
C GLY A 169 -10.52 -3.39 -19.45
N LYS A 170 -9.78 -3.14 -20.53
CA LYS A 170 -10.35 -2.95 -21.87
C LYS A 170 -10.85 -4.25 -22.51
N THR A 171 -10.29 -5.41 -22.14
CA THR A 171 -10.71 -6.70 -22.71
C THR A 171 -11.82 -7.39 -21.92
N LEU A 172 -11.95 -7.08 -20.63
CA LEU A 172 -12.94 -7.70 -19.73
C LEU A 172 -14.14 -6.79 -19.40
N GLY A 173 -14.07 -5.50 -19.74
CA GLY A 173 -15.16 -4.53 -19.64
C GLY A 173 -15.92 -4.36 -20.96
#